data_AF-A0A7W4D2L3-F1
#
_entry.id   AF-A0A7W4D2L3-F1
#
_cell.length_a   1.000
_cell.length_b   1.000
_cell.length_c   1.000
_cell.angle_alpha   90.00
_cell.angle_beta   90.00
_cell.angle_gamma   90.00
#
_symmetry.space_group_name_H-M   'P 1'
#
loop_
_entity.id
_entity.type
_entity.pdbx_description
1 polymer ?
#
loop_
_entity_poly.entity_id
_entity_poly.type
_entity_poly.pdbx_seq_one_letter_code
_entity_poly.pdbx_strand_id
1 'polypeptide(L)'
;MEGAATGGCGSAQGRHRHRAGSVAVSEGILDTSAVIDLGILEPASLPAEPMITAVTMAELSVGPHVARSDVERAARQALVQQAEADFDPIPFDGAAARAFGVVAASLRSAGRKPAARAYDALIAATALSRGLPIYTANPRDFEGIAGLDVRAVRAAHAES
;
A
#
# COMPACT_ATOMS: atom_id res chain seq x y z
N MET A 1 -0.76 -34.92 59.25
CA MET A 1 -0.15 -36.07 58.54
C MET A 1 -0.68 -36.03 57.13
N GLU A 2 0.06 -35.92 56.06
CA GLU A 2 1.49 -35.83 55.72
C GLU A 2 1.45 -35.83 54.17
N GLY A 3 2.26 -35.16 53.36
CA GLY A 3 3.41 -34.34 53.59
C GLY A 3 3.65 -33.51 52.31
N ALA A 4 4.54 -32.53 52.46
CA ALA A 4 5.04 -31.70 51.39
C ALA A 4 5.86 -32.52 50.38
N ALA A 5 5.70 -32.19 49.10
CA ALA A 5 6.67 -32.54 48.06
C ALA A 5 7.32 -31.24 47.56
N THR A 6 8.62 -31.19 47.81
CA THR A 6 9.58 -30.17 47.42
C THR A 6 10.10 -30.41 46.00
N GLY A 7 10.53 -29.33 45.35
CA GLY A 7 11.66 -29.36 44.43
C GLY A 7 11.33 -29.34 42.94
N GLY A 8 11.92 -28.37 42.23
CA GLY A 8 11.98 -28.41 40.77
C GLY A 8 12.14 -27.06 40.07
N CYS A 9 13.16 -26.26 40.44
CA CYS A 9 13.66 -25.19 39.57
C CYS A 9 14.26 -25.84 38.30
N GLY A 10 13.73 -25.50 37.13
CA GLY A 10 14.18 -25.99 35.84
C GLY A 10 14.00 -24.92 34.76
N SER A 11 14.85 -23.90 34.81
CA SER A 11 15.02 -22.91 33.75
C SER A 11 15.55 -23.58 32.48
N ALA A 12 14.67 -23.82 31.51
CA ALA A 12 15.06 -24.21 30.15
C ALA A 12 15.03 -22.96 29.24
N GLN A 13 16.11 -22.18 29.36
CA GLN A 13 16.50 -21.16 28.41
C GLN A 13 16.84 -21.82 27.05
N GLY A 14 16.28 -21.30 25.96
CA GLY A 14 16.93 -21.30 24.66
C GLY A 14 16.63 -22.46 23.73
N ARG A 15 15.87 -22.16 22.67
CA ARG A 15 16.32 -22.27 21.28
C ARG A 15 15.36 -21.44 20.40
N HIS A 16 15.50 -20.12 20.49
CA HIS A 16 15.19 -19.26 19.35
C HIS A 16 16.12 -19.71 18.23
N ARG A 17 15.60 -20.56 17.34
CA ARG A 17 16.23 -20.81 16.06
C ARG A 17 16.19 -19.48 15.32
N HIS A 18 17.33 -18.79 15.29
CA HIS A 18 17.61 -17.77 14.30
C HIS A 18 17.39 -18.40 12.93
N ARG A 19 16.22 -18.19 12.35
CA ARG A 19 16.01 -18.47 10.94
C ARG A 19 16.83 -17.40 10.22
N ALA A 20 17.90 -17.85 9.57
CA ALA A 20 18.72 -17.04 8.69
C ALA A 20 17.80 -16.20 7.80
N GLY A 21 18.03 -14.89 7.78
CA GLY A 21 17.16 -13.93 7.11
C GLY A 21 17.00 -14.28 5.65
N SER A 22 15.80 -14.71 5.26
CA SER A 22 15.29 -14.32 3.96
C SER A 22 15.26 -12.80 3.99
N VAL A 23 15.92 -12.14 3.04
CA VAL A 23 15.58 -10.74 2.74
C VAL A 23 14.07 -10.77 2.53
N ALA A 24 13.31 -10.20 3.47
CA ALA A 24 11.87 -10.19 3.36
C ALA A 24 11.57 -9.44 2.06
N VAL A 25 11.02 -10.15 1.08
CA VAL A 25 10.52 -9.51 -0.13
C VAL A 25 9.44 -8.55 0.36
N SER A 26 9.67 -7.25 0.18
CA SER A 26 8.72 -6.25 0.64
C SER A 26 7.64 -6.10 -0.43
N GLU A 27 6.49 -6.74 -0.22
CA GLU A 27 5.26 -6.45 -0.94
C GLU A 27 4.78 -5.03 -0.61
N GLY A 28 4.12 -4.37 -1.54
CA GLY A 28 3.56 -3.04 -1.29
C GLY A 28 2.58 -2.59 -2.36
N ILE A 29 1.61 -1.77 -1.95
CA ILE A 29 0.63 -1.17 -2.85
C ILE A 29 1.20 0.13 -3.40
N LEU A 30 1.29 0.24 -4.72
CA LEU A 30 1.47 1.51 -5.41
C LEU A 30 0.13 2.24 -5.47
N ASP A 31 0.09 3.48 -5.00
CA ASP A 31 -1.07 4.34 -5.26
C ASP A 31 -1.09 4.79 -6.73
N THR A 32 -2.17 5.47 -7.13
CA THR A 32 -2.36 5.87 -8.52
C THR A 32 -1.27 6.82 -9.01
N SER A 33 -0.75 7.70 -8.13
CA SER A 33 0.37 8.59 -8.49
C SER A 33 1.64 7.82 -8.79
N ALA A 34 1.98 6.83 -7.97
CA ALA A 34 3.16 5.99 -8.16
C ALA A 34 3.05 5.11 -9.41
N VAL A 35 1.84 4.64 -9.78
CA VAL A 35 1.64 3.88 -11.02
C VAL A 35 1.80 4.75 -12.26
N ILE A 36 1.26 5.97 -12.25
CA ILE A 36 1.40 6.93 -13.37
C ILE A 36 2.88 7.23 -13.63
N ASP A 37 3.66 7.42 -12.57
CA ASP A 37 5.06 7.80 -12.67
C ASP A 37 6.01 6.59 -12.69
N LEU A 38 5.51 5.35 -12.70
CA LEU A 38 6.31 4.14 -12.45
C LEU A 38 7.58 4.04 -13.30
N GLY A 39 7.50 4.43 -14.58
CA GLY A 39 8.63 4.39 -15.51
C GLY A 39 9.76 5.37 -15.22
N ILE A 40 9.56 6.34 -14.31
CA ILE A 40 10.56 7.34 -13.91
C ILE A 40 10.94 7.26 -12.43
N LEU A 41 10.38 6.32 -11.67
CA LEU A 41 10.69 6.16 -10.25
C LEU A 41 12.02 5.42 -10.03
N GLU A 42 12.72 5.79 -8.97
CA GLU A 42 13.93 5.10 -8.51
C GLU A 42 13.56 3.69 -8.02
N PRO A 43 14.12 2.61 -8.61
CA PRO A 43 13.76 1.24 -8.22
C PRO A 43 13.98 0.91 -6.74
N ALA A 44 15.00 1.53 -6.12
CA ALA A 44 15.29 1.36 -4.69
C ALA A 44 14.20 1.97 -3.78
N SER A 45 13.34 2.84 -4.33
CA SER A 45 12.21 3.43 -3.62
C SER A 45 10.90 2.64 -3.79
N LEU A 46 10.91 1.56 -4.57
CA LEU A 46 9.75 0.70 -4.86
C LEU A 46 9.74 -0.57 -3.98
N PRO A 47 8.57 -1.19 -3.77
CA PRO A 47 8.52 -2.55 -3.22
C PRO A 47 9.15 -3.53 -4.20
N ALA A 48 9.69 -4.63 -3.67
CA ALA A 48 10.22 -5.72 -4.49
C ALA A 48 9.08 -6.44 -5.25
N GLU A 49 7.89 -6.49 -4.66
CA GLU A 49 6.67 -7.00 -5.28
C GLU A 49 5.60 -5.90 -5.27
N PRO A 50 5.51 -5.09 -6.35
CA PRO A 50 4.51 -4.05 -6.47
C PRO A 50 3.13 -4.62 -6.76
N MET A 51 2.13 -4.09 -6.07
CA MET A 51 0.72 -4.40 -6.26
C MET A 51 -0.07 -3.10 -6.48
N ILE A 52 -1.24 -3.20 -7.09
CA ILE A 52 -2.18 -2.08 -7.20
C ILE A 52 -3.56 -2.50 -6.69
N THR A 53 -4.43 -1.52 -6.45
CA THR A 53 -5.83 -1.80 -6.09
C THR A 53 -6.75 -1.69 -7.30
N ALA A 54 -7.92 -2.33 -7.23
CA ALA A 54 -8.97 -2.12 -8.23
C ALA A 54 -9.44 -0.65 -8.29
N VAL A 55 -9.28 0.11 -7.20
CA VAL A 55 -9.56 1.55 -7.17
C VAL A 55 -8.54 2.31 -8.02
N THR A 56 -7.26 1.97 -7.92
CA THR A 56 -6.19 2.50 -8.79
C THR A 56 -6.49 2.21 -10.25
N MET A 57 -6.90 0.98 -10.58
CA MET A 57 -7.31 0.62 -11.94
C MET A 57 -8.51 1.46 -12.43
N ALA A 58 -9.50 1.68 -11.57
CA ALA A 58 -10.63 2.54 -11.87
C ALA A 58 -10.21 4.00 -12.15
N GLU A 59 -9.29 4.55 -11.36
CA GLU A 59 -8.76 5.91 -11.58
C GLU A 59 -8.00 6.03 -12.91
N LEU A 60 -7.14 5.07 -13.24
CA LEU A 60 -6.46 5.02 -14.53
C LEU A 60 -7.45 4.96 -15.70
N SER A 61 -8.51 4.16 -15.55
CA SER A 61 -9.55 3.98 -16.57
C SER A 61 -10.34 5.25 -16.88
N VAL A 62 -10.44 6.21 -15.95
CA VAL A 62 -11.05 7.52 -16.21
C VAL A 62 -10.22 8.34 -17.19
N GLY A 63 -8.90 8.18 -17.15
CA GLY A 63 -7.92 8.98 -17.88
C GLY A 63 -8.23 9.17 -19.37
N PRO A 64 -8.38 8.08 -20.16
CA PRO A 64 -8.70 8.15 -21.58
C PRO A 64 -10.03 8.85 -21.89
N HIS A 65 -11.04 8.72 -21.02
CA HIS A 65 -12.37 9.29 -21.26
C HIS A 65 -12.41 10.81 -21.10
N VAL A 66 -11.54 11.38 -20.25
CA VAL A 66 -11.49 12.83 -19.98
C VAL A 66 -10.35 13.56 -20.70
N ALA A 67 -9.58 12.85 -21.54
CA ALA A 67 -8.49 13.42 -22.33
C ALA A 67 -8.98 14.46 -23.34
N ARG A 68 -8.19 15.53 -23.51
CA ARG A 68 -8.55 16.70 -24.35
C ARG A 68 -7.96 16.66 -25.76
N SER A 69 -7.06 15.71 -26.02
CA SER A 69 -6.47 15.49 -27.33
C SER A 69 -6.31 13.99 -27.59
N ASP A 70 -6.18 13.61 -28.86
CA ASP A 70 -5.98 12.22 -29.24
C ASP A 70 -4.62 11.69 -28.78
N VAL A 71 -3.59 12.55 -28.73
CA VAL A 71 -2.27 12.20 -28.20
C VAL A 71 -2.35 11.87 -26.71
N GLU A 72 -3.02 12.73 -25.92
CA GLU A 72 -3.23 12.49 -24.48
C GLU A 72 -4.08 11.23 -24.25
N ARG A 73 -5.14 11.04 -25.06
CA ARG A 73 -6.00 9.85 -24.98
C ARG A 73 -5.21 8.58 -25.23
N ALA A 74 -4.39 8.55 -26.27
CA ALA A 74 -3.55 7.40 -26.61
C ALA A 74 -2.54 7.09 -25.50
N ALA A 75 -1.86 8.10 -24.95
CA ALA A 75 -0.90 7.92 -23.86
C ALA A 75 -1.58 7.35 -22.60
N ARG A 76 -2.74 7.88 -22.21
CA ARG A 76 -3.50 7.37 -21.05
C ARG A 76 -4.07 5.97 -21.30
N GLN A 77 -4.48 5.66 -22.53
CA GLN A 77 -4.96 4.32 -22.87
C GLN A 77 -3.85 3.29 -22.81
N ALA A 78 -2.64 3.65 -23.26
CA ALA A 78 -1.46 2.80 -23.13
C ALA A 78 -1.11 2.54 -21.66
N LEU A 79 -1.22 3.55 -20.78
CA LEU A 79 -1.02 3.37 -19.35
C LEU A 79 -2.01 2.37 -18.73
N VAL A 80 -3.30 2.44 -19.09
CA VAL A 80 -4.31 1.46 -18.63
C VAL A 80 -3.95 0.05 -19.11
N GLN A 81 -3.65 -0.11 -20.39
CA GLN A 81 -3.30 -1.42 -20.98
C GLN A 81 -2.05 -2.02 -20.35
N GLN A 82 -1.03 -1.19 -20.07
CA GLN A 82 0.18 -1.63 -19.40
C GLN A 82 -0.13 -2.10 -17.97
N ALA A 83 -0.93 -1.34 -17.22
CA ALA A 83 -1.32 -1.73 -15.87
C ALA A 83 -2.18 -3.01 -15.83
N GLU A 84 -3.06 -3.23 -16.82
CA GLU A 84 -3.82 -4.47 -16.98
C GLU A 84 -2.93 -5.69 -17.31
N ALA A 85 -1.84 -5.47 -18.04
CA ALA A 85 -0.89 -6.52 -18.41
C ALA A 85 0.04 -6.88 -17.23
N ASP A 86 0.42 -5.90 -16.42
CA ASP A 86 1.45 -6.05 -15.39
C ASP A 86 0.91 -6.44 -14.02
N PHE A 87 -0.36 -6.15 -13.72
CA PHE A 87 -0.92 -6.31 -12.38
C PHE A 87 -2.23 -7.10 -12.34
N ASP A 88 -2.42 -7.85 -11.25
CA ASP A 88 -3.71 -8.38 -10.82
C ASP A 88 -4.26 -7.49 -9.68
N PRO A 89 -5.20 -6.56 -9.95
CA PRO A 89 -5.59 -5.54 -8.97
C PRO A 89 -6.31 -6.13 -7.77
N ILE A 90 -5.89 -5.71 -6.57
CA ILE A 90 -6.52 -6.13 -5.32
C ILE A 90 -7.95 -5.57 -5.24
N PRO A 91 -8.99 -6.41 -5.04
CA PRO A 91 -10.36 -5.95 -4.94
C PRO A 91 -10.62 -5.19 -3.63
N PHE A 92 -11.51 -4.20 -3.68
CA PHE A 92 -12.09 -3.62 -2.48
C PHE A 92 -13.19 -4.54 -1.94
N ASP A 93 -12.82 -5.42 -1.02
CA ASP A 93 -13.68 -6.45 -0.46
C ASP A 93 -14.26 -6.07 0.93
N GLY A 94 -14.92 -7.04 1.59
CA GLY A 94 -15.49 -6.82 2.92
C GLY A 94 -14.48 -6.49 4.02
N ALA A 95 -13.23 -6.98 3.91
CA ALA A 95 -12.18 -6.65 4.88
C ALA A 95 -11.70 -5.21 4.67
N ALA A 96 -11.50 -4.79 3.41
CA ALA A 96 -11.22 -3.40 3.06
C ALA A 96 -12.36 -2.47 3.51
N ALA A 97 -13.62 -2.85 3.28
CA ALA A 97 -14.78 -2.07 3.74
C ALA A 97 -14.80 -1.89 5.27
N ARG A 98 -14.41 -2.90 6.04
CA ARG A 98 -14.30 -2.78 7.50
C ARG A 98 -13.14 -1.86 7.91
N ALA A 99 -11.98 -1.99 7.26
CA ALA A 99 -10.81 -1.15 7.49
C ALA A 99 -11.08 0.34 7.14
N PHE A 100 -11.95 0.61 6.17
CA PHE A 100 -12.36 1.96 5.82
C PHE A 100 -12.93 2.75 7.00
N GLY A 101 -13.60 2.09 7.96
CA GLY A 101 -14.08 2.74 9.18
C GLY A 101 -12.95 3.40 9.99
N VAL A 102 -11.80 2.71 10.10
CA VAL A 102 -10.59 3.22 10.77
C VAL A 102 -10.02 4.39 9.98
N VAL A 103 -9.83 4.23 8.67
CA VAL A 103 -9.32 5.27 7.78
C VAL A 103 -10.17 6.54 7.85
N ALA A 104 -11.49 6.41 7.71
CA ALA A 104 -12.41 7.53 7.76
C ALA A 104 -12.42 8.23 9.13
N ALA A 105 -12.31 7.47 10.23
CA ALA A 105 -12.19 8.04 11.57
C ALA A 105 -10.87 8.83 11.74
N SER A 106 -9.75 8.25 11.32
CA SER A 106 -8.45 8.89 11.32
C SER A 106 -8.45 10.20 10.52
N LEU A 107 -8.89 10.17 9.26
CA LEU A 107 -8.93 11.37 8.41
C LEU A 107 -9.81 12.47 9.00
N ARG A 108 -10.98 12.11 9.56
CA ARG A 108 -11.85 13.08 10.25
C ARG A 108 -11.16 13.69 11.47
N SER A 109 -10.49 12.89 12.29
CA SER A 109 -9.75 13.40 13.46
C SER A 109 -8.60 14.33 13.08
N ALA A 110 -7.99 14.12 11.92
CA ALA A 110 -6.94 14.99 11.37
C ALA A 110 -7.50 16.26 10.69
N GLY A 111 -8.81 16.52 10.77
CA GLY A 111 -9.46 17.68 10.12
C GLY A 111 -9.53 17.58 8.60
N ARG A 112 -9.27 16.41 8.02
CA ARG A 112 -9.25 16.19 6.57
C ARG A 112 -10.64 15.73 6.11
N LYS A 113 -11.20 16.37 5.09
CA LYS A 113 -12.52 16.02 4.53
C LYS A 113 -12.39 14.76 3.65
N PRO A 114 -13.04 13.63 3.98
CA PRO A 114 -12.90 12.38 3.23
C PRO A 114 -13.37 12.47 1.77
N ALA A 115 -14.35 13.33 1.48
CA ALA A 115 -14.92 13.47 0.13
C ALA A 115 -13.91 13.98 -0.91
N ALA A 116 -12.92 14.79 -0.52
CA ALA A 116 -11.88 15.27 -1.43
C ALA A 116 -10.81 14.20 -1.74
N ARG A 117 -10.84 13.06 -1.03
CA ARG A 117 -9.84 11.98 -1.07
C ARG A 117 -10.52 10.61 -0.98
N ALA A 118 -11.69 10.47 -1.61
CA ALA A 118 -12.51 9.29 -1.46
C ALA A 118 -11.78 8.05 -2.00
N TYR A 119 -11.08 8.17 -3.13
CA TYR A 119 -10.29 7.07 -3.71
C TYR A 119 -9.07 6.74 -2.86
N ASP A 120 -8.29 7.73 -2.40
CA ASP A 120 -7.16 7.50 -1.48
C ASP A 120 -7.60 6.75 -0.22
N ALA A 121 -8.77 7.08 0.33
CA ALA A 121 -9.29 6.40 1.51
C ALA A 121 -9.66 4.93 1.23
N LEU A 122 -10.12 4.60 0.02
CA LEU A 122 -10.40 3.22 -0.39
C LEU A 122 -9.09 2.44 -0.64
N ILE A 123 -8.09 3.08 -1.25
CA ILE A 123 -6.74 2.50 -1.42
C ILE A 123 -6.12 2.23 -0.05
N ALA A 124 -6.14 3.21 0.85
CA ALA A 124 -5.67 3.09 2.24
C ALA A 124 -6.37 1.98 3.01
N ALA A 125 -7.69 1.86 2.87
CA ALA A 125 -8.46 0.82 3.51
C ALA A 125 -8.09 -0.58 2.99
N THR A 126 -7.86 -0.70 1.68
CA THR A 126 -7.39 -1.94 1.04
C THR A 126 -6.02 -2.35 1.59
N ALA A 127 -5.07 -1.40 1.62
CA ALA A 127 -3.73 -1.64 2.17
C ALA A 127 -3.76 -2.01 3.66
N LEU A 128 -4.50 -1.26 4.46
CA LEU A 128 -4.65 -1.49 5.90
C LEU A 128 -5.26 -2.86 6.19
N SER A 129 -6.25 -3.29 5.39
CA SER A 129 -6.89 -4.62 5.56
C SER A 129 -5.94 -5.79 5.31
N ARG A 130 -4.86 -5.56 4.55
CA ARG A 130 -3.86 -6.57 4.18
C ARG A 130 -2.54 -6.42 4.93
N GLY A 131 -2.39 -5.36 5.73
CA GLY A 131 -1.14 -5.04 6.40
C GLY A 131 -0.01 -4.69 5.42
N LEU A 132 -0.33 -4.17 4.25
CA LEU A 132 0.63 -3.79 3.22
C LEU A 132 0.98 -2.30 3.31
N PRO A 133 2.26 -1.92 3.08
CA PRO A 133 2.63 -0.51 2.94
C PRO A 133 2.06 0.11 1.67
N ILE A 134 1.75 1.41 1.72
CA ILE A 134 1.45 2.23 0.54
C ILE A 134 2.70 2.97 0.11
N TYR A 135 3.00 2.88 -1.19
CA TYR A 135 4.02 3.63 -1.88
C TYR A 135 3.35 4.74 -2.71
N THR A 136 3.73 5.99 -2.46
CA THR A 136 3.04 7.16 -3.01
C THR A 136 4.00 8.33 -3.25
N ALA A 137 3.72 9.14 -4.26
CA ALA A 137 4.38 10.43 -4.46
C ALA A 137 3.84 11.51 -3.52
N ASN A 138 2.70 11.27 -2.87
CA ASN A 138 1.97 12.21 -2.03
C ASN A 138 1.75 11.65 -0.61
N PRO A 139 2.81 11.37 0.18
CA PRO A 139 2.68 10.74 1.51
C PRO A 139 1.77 11.51 2.48
N ARG A 140 1.70 12.85 2.31
CA ARG A 140 0.81 13.71 3.08
C ARG A 140 -0.66 13.31 2.95
N ASP A 141 -1.07 12.70 1.83
CA ASP A 141 -2.45 12.27 1.63
C ASP A 141 -2.86 11.09 2.50
N PHE A 142 -1.89 10.38 3.07
CA PHE A 142 -2.11 9.23 3.96
C PHE A 142 -1.72 9.50 5.43
N GLU A 143 -1.14 10.65 5.72
CA GLU A 143 -0.75 11.04 7.09
C GLU A 143 -1.93 11.01 8.07
N GLY A 144 -1.66 10.47 9.26
CA GLY A 144 -2.63 10.38 10.36
C GLY A 144 -3.56 9.15 10.31
N ILE A 145 -3.46 8.30 9.29
CA ILE A 145 -4.18 7.02 9.25
C ILE A 145 -3.53 6.01 10.19
N ALA A 146 -4.26 5.60 11.22
CA ALA A 146 -3.73 4.71 12.25
C ALA A 146 -3.43 3.31 11.67
N GLY A 147 -2.20 2.83 11.89
CA GLY A 147 -1.77 1.49 11.48
C GLY A 147 -1.37 1.34 10.01
N LEU A 148 -1.42 2.42 9.22
CA LEU A 148 -0.98 2.41 7.83
C LEU A 148 0.51 2.74 7.72
N ASP A 149 1.29 1.87 7.07
CA ASP A 149 2.69 2.15 6.69
C ASP A 149 2.69 2.92 5.36
N VAL A 150 3.33 4.08 5.33
CA VAL A 150 3.37 4.98 4.17
C VAL A 150 4.82 5.23 3.80
N ARG A 151 5.17 4.93 2.55
CA ARG A 151 6.52 5.04 1.99
C ARG A 151 6.49 5.99 0.80
N ALA A 152 7.37 6.99 0.82
CA ALA A 152 7.50 7.92 -0.29
C ALA A 152 8.30 7.28 -1.42
N VAL A 153 7.79 7.34 -2.65
CA VAL A 153 8.58 7.04 -3.85
C VAL A 153 9.39 8.27 -4.28
N ARG A 154 10.48 8.04 -5.00
CA ARG A 154 11.34 9.13 -5.53
C ARG A 154 11.46 8.98 -7.03
N ALA A 155 11.48 10.10 -7.75
CA ALA A 155 11.88 10.10 -9.15
C ALA A 155 13.39 9.78 -9.24
N ALA A 156 13.78 8.99 -10.23
CA ALA A 156 15.18 8.82 -10.58
C ALA A 156 15.77 10.20 -10.97
N HIS A 157 16.88 10.59 -10.36
CA HIS A 157 17.61 11.77 -10.83
C HIS A 157 18.08 11.48 -12.26
N ALA A 158 17.78 12.38 -13.20
CA ALA A 158 18.44 12.34 -14.50
C ALA A 158 19.93 12.56 -14.25
N GLU A 159 20.76 11.54 -14.49
CA GLU A 159 22.21 11.72 -14.56
C GLU A 159 22.47 12.82 -15.60
N SER A 160 22.98 13.95 -15.11
CA SER A 160 23.38 15.12 -15.91
C SER A 160 24.85 15.03 -16.26
#